data_AF-A0A955R4R5-F1
#
_entry.id   AF-A0A955R4R5-F1
#
_cell.length_a   1.000
_cell.length_b   1.000
_cell.length_c   1.000
_cell.angle_alpha   90.00
_cell.angle_beta   90.00
_cell.angle_gamma   90.00
#
_symmetry.space_group_name_H-M   'P 1'
#
loop_
_entity.id
_entity.type
_entity.pdbx_description
1 polymer ?
#
loop_
_entity_poly.entity_id
_entity_poly.type
_entity_poly.pdbx_seq_one_letter_code
_entity_poly.pdbx_strand_id
1 'polypeptide(L)'
;MDAGPHLPYAFEARPTGGEVRVVPVFSLYAAPSPELSTYLGPPLPAGTDDLRYRRTRELAGLADQVGRVLPGEVNAELGETWTGQFRSHRLAPGWRSRVESALRGDRDLDATLSEAAHATGGDAVLFSWVDELDVLPLSLLDLEGTTLLTQAGPVVVDDLDEPYLVEAAVGLALVTHDGEVVVRYRDTFNTVLSEARGPDTAARDLAHGLAEEVALMWATDPRLLQGEPAVVGRAP
;
A
#
# COMPACT_ATOMS: atom_id res chain seq x y z
N MET A 1 -30.91 11.32 -2.91
CA MET A 1 -30.20 10.17 -2.30
C MET A 1 -29.03 9.92 -3.20
N ASP A 2 -27.91 10.58 -2.90
CA ASP A 2 -26.68 10.44 -3.68
C ASP A 2 -26.16 9.01 -3.50
N ALA A 3 -25.98 8.32 -4.62
CA ALA A 3 -25.19 7.12 -4.67
C ALA A 3 -23.75 7.54 -4.35
N GLY A 4 -23.24 7.11 -3.19
CA GLY A 4 -21.83 7.27 -2.86
C GLY A 4 -20.92 6.69 -3.95
N PRO A 5 -19.63 7.05 -3.97
CA PRO A 5 -18.70 6.58 -4.99
C PRO A 5 -18.79 5.05 -5.08
N HIS A 6 -19.13 4.55 -6.27
CA HIS A 6 -19.13 3.12 -6.56
C HIS A 6 -17.69 2.64 -6.44
N LEU A 7 -17.34 2.07 -5.28
CA LEU A 7 -16.11 1.30 -5.15
C LEU A 7 -16.13 0.21 -6.23
N PRO A 8 -15.04 0.00 -6.98
CA PRO A 8 -15.02 -0.92 -8.12
C PRO A 8 -15.23 -2.41 -7.75
N TYR A 9 -15.39 -2.74 -6.47
CA TYR A 9 -15.49 -4.12 -5.98
C TYR A 9 -16.52 -4.30 -4.87
N ALA A 10 -17.11 -5.50 -4.81
CA ALA A 10 -18.00 -5.92 -3.74
C ALA A 10 -17.17 -6.26 -2.49
N PHE A 11 -17.52 -5.63 -1.39
CA PHE A 11 -16.94 -5.85 -0.07
C PHE A 11 -17.72 -6.96 0.62
N GLU A 12 -17.06 -7.96 1.24
CA GLU A 12 -17.68 -9.04 2.02
C GLU A 12 -16.95 -9.26 3.34
N ALA A 13 -17.21 -8.37 4.29
CA ALA A 13 -16.42 -8.34 5.50
C ALA A 13 -16.87 -9.34 6.58
N ARG A 14 -15.90 -9.99 7.25
CA ARG A 14 -16.08 -10.96 8.34
C ARG A 14 -15.03 -10.77 9.43
N PRO A 15 -15.38 -10.95 10.72
CA PRO A 15 -14.41 -10.90 11.81
C PRO A 15 -13.43 -12.08 11.72
N THR A 16 -12.12 -11.80 11.81
CA THR A 16 -11.10 -12.84 11.99
C THR A 16 -10.41 -12.63 13.33
N GLY A 17 -10.78 -13.40 14.35
CA GLY A 17 -10.21 -13.27 15.70
C GLY A 17 -8.80 -13.85 15.88
N GLY A 18 -8.18 -14.35 14.80
CA GLY A 18 -7.01 -15.24 14.82
C GLY A 18 -5.70 -14.68 14.27
N GLU A 19 -4.77 -15.54 13.86
CA GLU A 19 -3.48 -15.16 13.28
C GLU A 19 -3.66 -14.64 11.84
N VAL A 20 -3.19 -13.41 11.58
CA VAL A 20 -3.17 -12.79 10.25
C VAL A 20 -1.75 -12.83 9.71
N ARG A 21 -1.54 -13.61 8.65
CA ARG A 21 -0.24 -13.69 7.99
C ARG A 21 -0.09 -12.57 6.98
N VAL A 22 0.86 -11.69 7.20
CA VAL A 22 1.15 -10.60 6.26
C VAL A 22 2.09 -11.09 5.18
N VAL A 23 1.67 -10.94 3.94
CA VAL A 23 2.41 -11.32 2.76
C VAL A 23 2.56 -10.10 1.85
N PRO A 24 3.72 -9.41 1.89
CA PRO A 24 3.98 -8.36 0.93
C PRO A 24 4.32 -8.96 -0.45
N VAL A 25 3.56 -8.56 -1.45
CA VAL A 25 3.71 -8.89 -2.86
C VAL A 25 4.17 -7.64 -3.59
N PHE A 26 5.47 -7.52 -3.75
CA PHE A 26 6.06 -6.37 -4.44
C PHE A 26 5.94 -6.55 -5.94
N SER A 27 5.32 -5.59 -6.64
CA SER A 27 5.20 -5.62 -8.09
C SER A 27 5.35 -4.23 -8.68
N LEU A 28 6.57 -3.67 -8.69
CA LEU A 28 6.85 -2.49 -9.51
C LEU A 28 6.85 -2.91 -10.99
N TYR A 29 5.78 -2.60 -11.73
CA TYR A 29 5.66 -2.98 -13.14
C TYR A 29 6.63 -2.23 -14.05
N ALA A 30 6.99 -1.01 -13.68
CA ALA A 30 8.07 -0.27 -14.28
C ALA A 30 9.05 0.11 -13.17
N ALA A 31 10.33 -0.22 -13.36
CA ALA A 31 11.36 0.40 -12.54
C ALA A 31 11.33 1.90 -12.82
N PRO A 32 11.29 2.76 -11.79
CA PRO A 32 11.34 4.21 -12.01
C PRO A 32 12.61 4.52 -12.81
N SER A 33 12.46 5.05 -14.02
CA SER A 33 13.59 5.45 -14.85
C SER A 33 13.95 6.89 -14.50
N PRO A 34 15.22 7.24 -14.31
CA PRO A 34 15.60 8.63 -14.21
C PRO A 34 15.30 9.30 -15.55
N GLU A 35 14.28 10.14 -15.62
CA GLU A 35 14.11 11.05 -16.76
C GLU A 35 15.23 12.10 -16.70
N LEU A 36 16.24 11.91 -17.55
CA LEU A 36 17.40 12.82 -17.65
C LEU A 36 17.19 13.91 -18.73
N SER A 37 16.16 13.78 -19.57
CA SER A 37 16.01 14.54 -20.82
C SER A 37 15.05 15.73 -20.76
N THR A 38 14.30 15.90 -19.69
CA THR A 38 13.19 16.87 -19.59
C THR A 38 13.53 17.86 -18.49
N TYR A 39 14.29 18.90 -18.84
CA TYR A 39 14.61 19.99 -17.92
C TYR A 39 13.97 21.29 -18.38
N LEU A 40 13.07 21.82 -17.54
CA LEU A 40 12.62 23.21 -17.52
C LEU A 40 12.97 23.74 -16.12
N GLY A 41 13.92 24.68 -16.02
CA GLY A 41 14.41 25.23 -14.73
C GLY A 41 15.85 25.81 -14.81
N PRO A 42 16.40 26.36 -13.70
CA PRO A 42 17.79 26.83 -13.59
C PRO A 42 18.78 25.68 -13.33
N PRO A 43 19.90 25.57 -14.08
CA PRO A 43 20.76 24.38 -14.08
C PRO A 43 21.18 23.92 -12.66
N LEU A 44 20.95 22.64 -12.37
CA LEU A 44 21.30 22.03 -11.09
C LEU A 44 22.83 22.05 -10.84
N PRO A 45 23.30 22.09 -9.58
CA PRO A 45 24.72 22.06 -9.26
C PRO A 45 25.42 20.79 -9.77
N ALA A 46 26.71 20.90 -10.12
CA ALA A 46 27.52 19.77 -10.60
C ALA A 46 27.53 18.60 -9.58
N GLY A 47 27.23 17.37 -10.04
CA GLY A 47 27.08 16.17 -9.21
C GLY A 47 25.66 15.59 -9.13
N THR A 48 24.72 16.13 -9.91
CA THR A 48 23.29 15.78 -9.83
C THR A 48 22.92 14.44 -10.46
N ASP A 49 23.71 13.92 -11.39
CA ASP A 49 23.52 12.55 -11.89
C ASP A 49 23.57 11.54 -10.73
N ASP A 50 24.51 11.72 -9.78
CA ASP A 50 24.62 10.86 -8.59
C ASP A 50 23.41 11.00 -7.65
N LEU A 51 22.83 12.20 -7.54
CA LEU A 51 21.59 12.42 -6.79
C LEU A 51 20.42 11.70 -7.45
N ARG A 52 20.25 11.82 -8.77
CA ARG A 52 19.16 11.14 -9.50
C ARG A 52 19.29 9.63 -9.47
N TYR A 53 20.50 9.09 -9.66
CA TYR A 53 20.76 7.65 -9.50
C TYR A 53 20.50 7.17 -8.06
N ARG A 54 20.83 7.97 -7.05
CA ARG A 54 20.49 7.68 -5.66
C ARG A 54 18.97 7.69 -5.45
N ARG A 55 18.25 8.70 -5.95
CA ARG A 55 16.79 8.80 -5.85
C ARG A 55 16.07 7.68 -6.58
N THR A 56 16.48 7.31 -7.78
CA THR A 56 15.94 6.12 -8.47
C THR A 56 16.12 4.84 -7.65
N ARG A 57 17.28 4.65 -7.00
CA ARG A 57 17.49 3.48 -6.11
C ARG A 57 16.60 3.53 -4.88
N GLU A 58 16.41 4.71 -4.31
CA GLU A 58 15.49 4.94 -3.19
C GLU A 58 14.03 4.64 -3.57
N LEU A 59 13.59 5.10 -4.74
CA LEU A 59 12.26 4.84 -5.31
C LEU A 59 12.05 3.35 -5.60
N ALA A 60 13.06 2.66 -6.13
CA ALA A 60 13.01 1.21 -6.34
C ALA A 60 12.85 0.44 -5.02
N GLY A 61 13.33 1.00 -3.89
CA GLY A 61 13.14 0.44 -2.56
C GLY A 61 11.83 0.83 -1.87
N LEU A 62 11.11 1.82 -2.38
CA LEU A 62 9.94 2.39 -1.72
C LEU A 62 8.78 1.38 -1.63
N ALA A 63 8.48 0.67 -2.72
CA ALA A 63 7.46 -0.37 -2.73
C ALA A 63 7.74 -1.46 -1.67
N ASP A 64 9.01 -1.85 -1.56
CA ASP A 64 9.51 -2.80 -0.58
C ASP A 64 9.27 -2.33 0.85
N GLN A 65 9.42 -1.04 1.10
CA GLN A 65 9.21 -0.42 2.41
C GLN A 65 7.73 -0.25 2.74
N VAL A 66 6.89 0.18 1.78
CA VAL A 66 5.43 0.30 1.97
C VAL A 66 4.85 -1.02 2.45
N GLY A 67 5.15 -2.12 1.76
CA GLY A 67 4.66 -3.45 2.15
C GLY A 67 5.16 -3.93 3.52
N ARG A 68 6.29 -3.40 4.02
CA ARG A 68 6.81 -3.72 5.36
C ARG A 68 6.13 -2.93 6.47
N VAL A 69 5.80 -1.66 6.23
CA VAL A 69 5.24 -0.77 7.26
C VAL A 69 3.71 -0.83 7.32
N LEU A 70 3.04 -1.10 6.20
CA LEU A 70 1.58 -1.15 6.08
C LEU A 70 0.86 -1.99 7.15
N PRO A 71 1.33 -3.19 7.54
CA PRO A 71 0.64 -3.95 8.59
C PRO A 71 0.65 -3.25 9.95
N GLY A 72 1.73 -2.52 10.25
CA GLY A 72 1.83 -1.73 11.47
C GLY A 72 0.84 -0.57 11.47
N GLU A 73 0.72 0.13 10.34
CA GLU A 73 -0.24 1.23 10.15
C GLU A 73 -1.68 0.72 10.22
N VAL A 74 -2.02 -0.36 9.51
CA VAL A 74 -3.36 -0.99 9.57
C VAL A 74 -3.69 -1.42 11.00
N ASN A 75 -2.73 -1.99 11.73
CA ASN A 75 -2.94 -2.35 13.13
C ASN A 75 -3.12 -1.14 14.05
N ALA A 76 -2.42 -0.04 13.78
CA ALA A 76 -2.55 1.20 14.54
C ALA A 76 -3.94 1.82 14.35
N GLU A 77 -4.44 1.85 13.11
CA GLU A 77 -5.75 2.42 12.77
C GLU A 77 -6.92 1.55 13.26
N LEU A 78 -6.81 0.22 13.13
CA LEU A 78 -7.89 -0.68 13.60
C LEU A 78 -7.93 -0.79 15.14
N GLY A 79 -6.82 -0.54 15.83
CA GLY A 79 -6.77 -0.40 17.29
C GLY A 79 -7.41 -1.56 18.06
N GLU A 80 -8.28 -1.26 19.02
CA GLU A 80 -8.97 -2.23 19.89
C GLU A 80 -10.10 -3.01 19.17
N THR A 81 -10.49 -2.59 17.96
CA THR A 81 -11.58 -3.23 17.20
C THR A 81 -11.14 -4.52 16.52
N TRP A 82 -9.83 -4.78 16.48
CA TRP A 82 -9.22 -5.96 15.89
C TRP A 82 -8.39 -6.72 16.93
N THR A 83 -8.73 -7.99 17.16
CA THR A 83 -7.99 -8.85 18.10
C THR A 83 -6.97 -9.76 17.41
N GLY A 84 -6.92 -9.74 16.08
CA GLY A 84 -6.03 -10.59 15.29
C GLY A 84 -4.56 -10.16 15.41
N GLN A 85 -3.65 -11.13 15.36
CA GLN A 85 -2.22 -10.88 15.46
C GLN A 85 -1.56 -10.89 14.07
N PHE A 86 -0.99 -9.76 13.66
CA PHE A 86 -0.21 -9.70 12.42
C PHE A 86 1.15 -10.39 12.60
N ARG A 87 1.46 -11.32 11.69
CA ARG A 87 2.77 -11.97 11.60
C ARG A 87 3.29 -11.92 10.19
N SER A 88 4.48 -11.38 10.00
CA SER A 88 5.13 -11.41 8.70
C SER A 88 5.32 -12.85 8.22
N HIS A 89 4.96 -13.10 6.97
CA HIS A 89 5.10 -14.38 6.32
C HIS A 89 5.72 -14.19 4.92
N ARG A 90 6.24 -15.29 4.36
CA ARG A 90 6.79 -15.29 3.01
C ARG A 90 5.98 -16.25 2.16
N LEU A 91 5.62 -15.82 0.95
CA LEU A 91 5.03 -16.73 -0.03
C LEU A 91 5.97 -17.89 -0.32
N ALA A 92 5.38 -19.07 -0.51
CA ALA A 92 6.11 -20.18 -1.05
C ALA A 92 6.65 -19.84 -2.46
N PRO A 93 7.75 -20.47 -2.90
CA PRO A 93 8.31 -20.23 -4.22
C PRO A 93 7.25 -20.36 -5.34
N GLY A 94 7.22 -19.41 -6.27
CA GLY A 94 6.30 -19.40 -7.40
C GLY A 94 4.95 -18.72 -7.15
N TRP A 95 4.46 -18.64 -5.90
CA TRP A 95 3.22 -17.91 -5.61
C TRP A 95 3.34 -16.42 -5.86
N ARG A 96 4.50 -15.83 -5.53
CA ARG A 96 4.76 -14.41 -5.81
C ARG A 96 4.51 -14.07 -7.29
N SER A 97 5.14 -14.82 -8.19
CA SER A 97 4.99 -14.61 -9.64
C SER A 97 3.54 -14.82 -10.12
N ARG A 98 2.78 -15.75 -9.50
CA ARG A 98 1.37 -15.95 -9.84
C ARG A 98 0.51 -14.77 -9.40
N VAL A 99 0.69 -14.28 -8.17
CA VAL A 99 -0.04 -13.11 -7.67
C VAL A 99 0.32 -11.87 -8.50
N GLU A 100 1.60 -11.64 -8.80
CA GLU A 100 2.03 -10.57 -9.72
C GLU A 100 1.35 -10.68 -11.09
N SER A 101 1.29 -11.86 -11.70
CA SER A 101 0.56 -12.06 -12.96
C SER A 101 -0.94 -11.78 -12.83
N ALA A 102 -1.56 -12.15 -11.70
CA ALA A 102 -2.98 -11.89 -11.48
C ALA A 102 -3.28 -10.40 -11.26
N LEU A 103 -2.37 -9.68 -10.58
CA LEU A 103 -2.44 -8.22 -10.44
C LEU A 103 -2.31 -7.50 -11.80
N ARG A 104 -1.59 -8.08 -12.78
CA ARG A 104 -1.55 -7.60 -14.18
C ARG A 104 -2.83 -7.89 -14.99
N GLY A 105 -3.75 -8.68 -14.44
CA GLY A 105 -4.92 -9.16 -15.17
C GLY A 105 -4.65 -10.34 -16.11
N ASP A 106 -3.47 -10.98 -16.03
CA ASP A 106 -3.19 -12.21 -16.80
C ASP A 106 -3.97 -13.42 -16.25
N ARG A 107 -4.53 -13.29 -15.04
CA ARG A 107 -5.24 -14.33 -14.28
C ARG A 107 -6.33 -13.71 -13.43
N ASP A 108 -7.24 -14.56 -12.96
CA ASP A 108 -8.22 -14.17 -11.95
C ASP A 108 -7.54 -13.86 -10.61
N LEU A 109 -7.66 -12.62 -10.15
CA LEU A 109 -6.99 -12.14 -8.94
C LEU A 109 -7.55 -12.79 -7.68
N ASP A 110 -8.88 -12.84 -7.55
CA ASP A 110 -9.52 -13.32 -6.33
C ASP A 110 -9.26 -14.83 -6.15
N ALA A 111 -9.36 -15.64 -7.21
CA ALA A 111 -8.98 -17.05 -7.18
C ALA A 111 -7.49 -17.24 -6.88
N THR A 112 -6.60 -16.42 -7.45
CA THR A 112 -5.15 -16.53 -7.20
C THR A 112 -4.80 -16.19 -5.74
N LEU A 113 -5.40 -15.14 -5.19
CA LEU A 113 -5.22 -14.75 -3.79
C LEU A 113 -5.79 -15.80 -2.84
N SER A 114 -6.96 -16.37 -3.17
CA SER A 114 -7.60 -17.48 -2.46
C SER A 114 -6.69 -18.71 -2.36
N GLU A 115 -6.16 -19.18 -3.50
CA GLU A 115 -5.23 -20.32 -3.51
C GLU A 115 -3.92 -20.02 -2.77
N ALA A 116 -3.40 -18.79 -2.91
CA ALA A 116 -2.19 -18.35 -2.21
C ALA A 116 -2.41 -18.27 -0.68
N ALA A 117 -3.59 -17.84 -0.24
CA ALA A 117 -3.96 -17.79 1.17
C ALA A 117 -4.06 -19.20 1.76
N HIS A 118 -4.72 -20.12 1.05
CA HIS A 118 -4.82 -21.52 1.46
C HIS A 118 -3.45 -22.19 1.57
N ALA A 119 -2.55 -21.94 0.61
CA ALA A 119 -1.18 -22.46 0.65
C ALA A 119 -0.33 -21.82 1.77
N THR A 120 -0.61 -20.57 2.12
CA THR A 120 0.08 -19.85 3.19
C THR A 120 -0.39 -20.34 4.57
N GLY A 121 -1.68 -20.65 4.74
CA GLY A 121 -2.30 -21.04 6.00
C GLY A 121 -2.46 -19.87 6.98
N GLY A 122 -2.82 -20.17 8.22
CA GLY A 122 -3.27 -19.16 9.21
C GLY A 122 -4.79 -18.99 9.16
N ASP A 123 -5.34 -18.06 9.94
CA ASP A 123 -6.79 -17.79 9.96
C ASP A 123 -7.17 -16.83 8.83
N ALA A 124 -6.27 -15.90 8.52
CA ALA A 124 -6.33 -15.02 7.36
C ALA A 124 -4.92 -14.65 6.86
N VAL A 125 -4.85 -14.16 5.63
CA VAL A 125 -3.64 -13.69 4.97
C VAL A 125 -3.90 -12.29 4.42
N LEU A 126 -3.10 -11.33 4.85
CA LEU A 126 -3.10 -9.95 4.33
C LEU A 126 -2.05 -9.86 3.23
N PHE A 127 -2.50 -9.75 1.99
CA PHE A 127 -1.66 -9.40 0.85
C PHE A 127 -1.57 -7.88 0.74
N SER A 128 -0.39 -7.37 0.44
CA SER A 128 -0.19 -5.95 0.12
C SER A 128 0.70 -5.82 -1.10
N TRP A 129 0.44 -4.83 -1.95
CA TRP A 129 1.23 -4.57 -3.14
C TRP A 129 1.29 -3.09 -3.48
N VAL A 130 2.34 -2.72 -4.20
CA VAL A 130 2.42 -1.46 -4.95
C VAL A 130 2.46 -1.86 -6.41
N ASP A 131 1.53 -1.31 -7.19
CA ASP A 131 1.28 -1.63 -8.60
C ASP A 131 2.05 -0.65 -9.49
N GLU A 132 1.73 0.63 -9.35
CA GLU A 132 2.31 1.73 -10.13
C GLU A 132 3.03 2.69 -9.20
N LEU A 133 4.12 3.27 -9.69
CA LEU A 133 4.90 4.28 -9.00
C LEU A 133 5.35 5.31 -10.04
N ASP A 134 4.67 6.45 -10.02
CA ASP A 134 4.96 7.60 -10.85
C ASP A 134 5.68 8.65 -10.04
N VAL A 135 6.64 9.31 -10.67
CA VAL A 135 7.59 10.17 -9.97
C VAL A 135 7.83 11.43 -10.77
N LEU A 136 7.61 12.57 -10.14
CA LEU A 136 7.79 13.87 -10.75
C LEU A 136 8.77 14.70 -9.91
N PRO A 137 9.94 15.11 -10.44
CA PRO A 137 10.78 16.10 -9.79
C PRO A 137 9.97 17.38 -9.57
N LEU A 138 9.86 17.84 -8.34
CA LEU A 138 9.08 19.05 -8.02
C LEU A 138 9.69 20.31 -8.65
N SER A 139 10.98 20.29 -9.00
CA SER A 139 11.63 21.35 -9.77
C SER A 139 10.99 21.58 -11.15
N LEU A 140 10.29 20.59 -11.73
CA LEU A 140 9.57 20.75 -13.00
C LEU A 140 8.21 21.42 -12.85
N LEU A 141 7.74 21.63 -11.62
CA LEU A 141 6.47 22.27 -11.31
C LEU A 141 6.63 23.76 -10.97
N ASP A 142 7.83 24.35 -11.13
CA ASP A 142 8.17 25.74 -10.74
C ASP A 142 7.86 26.03 -9.25
N LEU A 143 7.94 25.00 -8.39
CA LEU A 143 7.65 25.11 -6.96
C LEU A 143 8.94 25.42 -6.17
N GLU A 144 9.34 26.70 -6.12
CA GLU A 144 10.45 27.14 -5.26
C GLU A 144 10.13 26.90 -3.78
N GLY A 145 10.84 25.99 -3.10
CA GLY A 145 10.94 25.94 -1.63
C GLY A 145 9.63 26.06 -0.83
N THR A 146 8.52 25.52 -1.35
CA THR A 146 7.16 25.80 -0.84
C THR A 146 6.61 24.65 0.01
N THR A 147 5.69 24.96 0.92
CA THR A 147 4.86 23.95 1.60
C THR A 147 3.73 23.49 0.67
N LEU A 148 3.70 22.20 0.31
CA LEU A 148 2.61 21.60 -0.48
C LEU A 148 1.58 20.96 0.45
N LEU A 149 0.29 21.27 0.22
CA LEU A 149 -0.80 20.54 0.86
C LEU A 149 -1.08 19.26 0.05
N THR A 150 -0.76 18.11 0.63
CA THR A 150 -1.16 16.80 0.11
C THR A 150 -2.40 16.31 0.87
N GLN A 151 -2.98 15.20 0.43
CA GLN A 151 -4.06 14.54 1.20
C GLN A 151 -3.59 14.11 2.60
N ALA A 152 -2.28 13.89 2.80
CA ALA A 152 -1.65 13.60 4.09
C ALA A 152 -1.23 14.85 4.88
N GLY A 153 -1.59 16.05 4.41
CA GLY A 153 -1.28 17.32 5.08
C GLY A 153 -0.12 18.12 4.44
N PRO A 154 0.34 19.19 5.12
CA PRO A 154 1.37 20.07 4.58
C PRO A 154 2.77 19.42 4.60
N VAL A 155 3.48 19.48 3.49
CA VAL A 155 4.84 18.95 3.30
C VAL A 155 5.79 20.06 2.85
N VAL A 156 6.92 20.22 3.54
CA VAL A 156 7.96 21.21 3.21
C VAL A 156 8.91 20.63 2.17
N VAL A 157 9.21 21.42 1.13
CA VAL A 157 10.03 21.05 -0.03
C VAL A 157 11.32 21.89 0.01
N ASP A 158 12.49 21.24 0.03
CA ASP A 158 13.81 21.90 -0.05
C ASP A 158 14.42 21.68 -1.43
N ASP A 159 14.77 22.77 -2.12
CA ASP A 159 15.21 22.77 -3.52
C ASP A 159 16.68 22.30 -3.68
N LEU A 160 17.45 22.24 -2.58
CA LEU A 160 18.84 21.77 -2.61
C LEU A 160 18.97 20.26 -2.85
N ASP A 161 17.90 19.49 -2.59
CA ASP A 161 17.93 18.02 -2.57
C ASP A 161 17.09 17.34 -3.65
N GLU A 162 16.61 18.11 -4.63
CA GLU A 162 15.71 17.72 -5.73
C GLU A 162 14.58 16.77 -5.26
N PRO A 163 13.55 17.30 -4.58
CA PRO A 163 12.49 16.49 -4.03
C PRO A 163 11.55 15.98 -5.13
N TYR A 164 11.05 14.77 -4.94
CA TYR A 164 10.16 14.11 -5.88
C TYR A 164 8.77 13.97 -5.28
N LEU A 165 7.74 14.39 -6.02
CA LEU A 165 6.38 13.92 -5.80
C LEU A 165 6.33 12.47 -6.26
N VAL A 166 5.92 11.59 -5.36
CA VAL A 166 5.71 10.17 -5.64
C VAL A 166 4.22 9.90 -5.57
N GLU A 167 3.67 9.50 -6.70
CA GLU A 167 2.32 8.97 -6.80
C GLU A 167 2.41 7.45 -6.88
N ALA A 168 1.75 6.74 -5.97
CA ALA A 168 1.83 5.29 -5.88
C ALA A 168 0.42 4.66 -5.82
N ALA A 169 0.15 3.73 -6.73
CA ALA A 169 -1.03 2.88 -6.64
C ALA A 169 -0.74 1.74 -5.67
N VAL A 170 -1.33 1.81 -4.48
CA VAL A 170 -1.12 0.84 -3.39
C VAL A 170 -2.40 0.06 -3.18
N GLY A 171 -2.27 -1.25 -3.02
CA GLY A 171 -3.40 -2.13 -2.75
C GLY A 171 -3.14 -3.11 -1.62
N LEU A 172 -4.23 -3.59 -1.04
CA LEU A 172 -4.24 -4.67 -0.09
C LEU A 172 -5.43 -5.60 -0.31
N ALA A 173 -5.27 -6.84 0.12
CA ALA A 173 -6.36 -7.80 0.20
C ALA A 173 -6.22 -8.66 1.45
N LEU A 174 -7.27 -8.74 2.26
CA LEU A 174 -7.37 -9.69 3.36
C LEU A 174 -8.19 -10.89 2.89
N VAL A 175 -7.61 -12.08 3.00
CA VAL A 175 -8.22 -13.33 2.54
C VAL A 175 -8.25 -14.33 3.68
N THR A 176 -9.40 -14.91 3.97
CA THR A 176 -9.55 -15.92 5.04
C THR A 176 -9.01 -17.28 4.61
N HIS A 177 -8.81 -18.17 5.58
CA HIS A 177 -8.29 -19.52 5.38
C HIS A 177 -9.14 -20.41 4.44
N ASP A 178 -10.44 -20.15 4.35
CA ASP A 178 -11.39 -20.78 3.42
C ASP A 178 -11.32 -20.19 2.01
N GLY A 179 -10.47 -19.18 1.81
CA GLY A 179 -10.18 -18.59 0.52
C GLY A 179 -11.10 -17.44 0.12
N GLU A 180 -11.93 -16.94 1.03
CA GLU A 180 -12.81 -15.79 0.78
C GLU A 180 -12.05 -14.47 0.91
N VAL A 181 -12.25 -13.57 -0.05
CA VAL A 181 -11.66 -12.23 -0.04
C VAL A 181 -12.55 -11.31 0.79
N VAL A 182 -12.12 -11.01 2.00
CA VAL A 182 -12.89 -10.25 2.99
C VAL A 182 -12.77 -8.75 2.74
N VAL A 183 -11.56 -8.30 2.43
CA VAL A 183 -11.25 -6.92 2.09
C VAL A 183 -10.38 -6.95 0.86
N ARG A 184 -10.70 -6.11 -0.14
CA ARG A 184 -9.78 -5.78 -1.22
C ARG A 184 -9.92 -4.31 -1.53
N TYR A 185 -8.82 -3.58 -1.39
CA TYR A 185 -8.79 -2.15 -1.61
C TYR A 185 -7.56 -1.79 -2.42
N ARG A 186 -7.70 -0.82 -3.32
CA ARG A 186 -6.64 -0.25 -4.12
C ARG A 186 -7.00 1.20 -4.36
N ASP A 187 -6.05 2.08 -4.10
CA ASP A 187 -6.16 3.49 -4.48
C ASP A 187 -4.76 4.08 -4.75
N THR A 188 -4.75 5.32 -5.19
CA THR A 188 -3.54 6.08 -5.48
C THR A 188 -3.26 7.08 -4.37
N PHE A 189 -2.06 6.99 -3.81
CA PHE A 189 -1.60 7.85 -2.72
C PHE A 189 -0.39 8.66 -3.14
N ASN A 190 -0.28 9.86 -2.56
CA ASN A 190 0.79 10.81 -2.87
C ASN A 190 1.67 11.05 -1.65
N THR A 191 2.98 11.07 -1.87
CA THR A 191 3.97 11.46 -0.85
C THR A 191 5.12 12.23 -1.50
N VAL A 192 6.03 12.76 -0.67
CA VAL A 192 7.24 13.45 -1.13
C VAL A 192 8.45 12.68 -0.65
N LEU A 193 9.34 12.36 -1.59
CA LEU A 193 10.67 11.83 -1.31
C LEU A 193 11.70 12.96 -1.38
N SER A 194 12.41 13.19 -0.27
CA SER A 194 13.48 14.20 -0.17
C SER A 194 14.58 13.73 0.79
N GLU A 195 15.62 14.54 1.03
CA GLU A 195 16.62 14.19 2.06
C GLU A 195 16.02 14.21 3.46
N ALA A 196 15.20 15.23 3.76
CA ALA A 196 14.50 15.34 5.03
C ALA A 196 13.40 14.28 5.21
N ARG A 197 12.78 13.83 4.10
CA ARG A 197 11.77 12.77 4.06
C ARG A 197 12.27 11.62 3.21
N GLY A 198 13.19 10.85 3.78
CA GLY A 198 13.74 9.67 3.12
C GLY A 198 12.69 8.57 2.89
N PRO A 199 13.08 7.48 2.22
CA PRO A 199 12.18 6.41 1.79
C PRO A 199 11.29 5.86 2.90
N ASP A 200 11.84 5.66 4.11
CA ASP A 200 11.10 5.10 5.24
C ASP A 200 9.93 6.01 5.67
N THR A 201 10.10 7.32 5.56
CA THR A 201 9.03 8.29 5.90
C THR A 201 7.99 8.31 4.80
N ALA A 202 8.42 8.40 3.55
CA ALA A 202 7.53 8.35 2.39
C ALA A 202 6.69 7.05 2.37
N ALA A 203 7.30 5.91 2.70
CA ALA A 203 6.61 4.62 2.78
C ALA A 203 5.55 4.60 3.89
N ARG A 204 5.84 5.20 5.05
CA ARG A 204 4.87 5.33 6.13
C ARG A 204 3.71 6.23 5.74
N ASP A 205 3.98 7.36 5.07
CA ASP A 205 2.92 8.27 4.61
C ASP A 205 1.93 7.53 3.67
N LEU A 206 2.45 6.79 2.69
CA LEU A 206 1.63 6.00 1.76
C LEU A 206 0.86 4.89 2.48
N ALA A 207 1.52 4.17 3.38
CA ALA A 207 0.91 3.10 4.14
C ALA A 207 -0.15 3.60 5.12
N HIS A 208 0.08 4.76 5.73
CA HIS A 208 -0.85 5.40 6.65
C HIS A 208 -2.11 5.84 5.91
N GLY A 209 -1.99 6.54 4.77
CA GLY A 209 -3.16 6.93 3.97
C GLY A 209 -3.99 5.71 3.53
N LEU A 210 -3.34 4.62 3.10
CA LEU A 210 -4.04 3.37 2.80
C LEU A 210 -4.72 2.76 4.04
N ALA A 211 -4.06 2.79 5.19
CA ALA A 211 -4.60 2.26 6.44
C ALA A 211 -5.82 3.07 6.93
N GLU A 212 -5.80 4.40 6.83
CA GLU A 212 -6.92 5.28 7.18
C GLU A 212 -8.15 4.96 6.33
N GLU A 213 -7.99 4.83 5.01
CA GLU A 213 -9.08 4.48 4.09
C GLU A 213 -9.66 3.09 4.39
N VAL A 214 -8.79 2.12 4.67
CA VAL A 214 -9.24 0.77 5.03
C VAL A 214 -9.92 0.76 6.39
N ALA A 215 -9.44 1.50 7.38
CA ALA A 215 -10.08 1.60 8.69
C ALA A 215 -11.43 2.30 8.59
N LEU A 216 -11.56 3.34 7.75
CA LEU A 216 -12.83 3.99 7.46
C LEU A 216 -13.83 3.02 6.83
N MET A 217 -13.40 2.25 5.82
CA MET A 217 -14.22 1.19 5.23
C MET A 217 -14.60 0.11 6.25
N TRP A 218 -13.66 -0.25 7.12
CA TRP A 218 -13.87 -1.25 8.17
C TRP A 218 -14.93 -0.81 9.17
N ALA A 219 -14.82 0.43 9.65
CA ALA A 219 -15.73 1.03 10.62
C ALA A 219 -17.14 1.28 10.05
N THR A 220 -17.26 1.34 8.73
CA THR A 220 -18.54 1.59 8.05
C THR A 220 -19.22 0.31 7.56
N ASP A 221 -18.60 -0.88 7.67
CA ASP A 221 -19.28 -2.15 7.36
C ASP A 221 -20.17 -2.63 8.51
N PRO A 222 -21.50 -2.71 8.31
CA PRO A 222 -22.40 -3.28 9.31
C PRO A 222 -22.09 -4.73 9.69
N ARG A 223 -21.44 -5.50 8.79
CA ARG A 223 -21.08 -6.92 9.00
C ARG A 223 -19.85 -7.10 9.90
N LEU A 224 -18.96 -6.11 9.95
CA LEU A 224 -17.80 -6.10 10.86
C LEU A 224 -18.15 -5.54 12.23
N LEU A 225 -19.08 -4.60 12.28
CA LEU A 225 -19.61 -4.03 13.53
C LEU A 225 -20.47 -5.04 14.32
N GLN A 226 -21.05 -6.02 13.64
CA GLN A 226 -21.69 -7.17 14.27
C GLN A 226 -20.62 -8.21 14.64
N GLY A 227 -19.92 -7.95 15.74
CA GLY A 227 -18.96 -8.89 16.32
C GLY A 227 -19.53 -10.30 16.47
N GLU A 228 -18.66 -11.30 16.30
CA GLU A 228 -18.83 -12.76 16.40
C GLU A 228 -20.27 -13.30 16.58
N PRO A 229 -20.76 -14.24 15.75
CA PRO A 229 -21.88 -15.07 16.17
C PRO A 229 -21.46 -15.77 17.47
N ALA A 230 -22.21 -15.49 18.55
CA ALA A 230 -22.02 -16.10 19.85
C ALA A 230 -21.75 -17.60 19.67
N VAL A 231 -20.66 -18.09 20.25
CA VAL A 231 -20.36 -19.52 20.33
C VAL A 231 -21.58 -20.21 20.92
N VAL A 232 -22.42 -20.78 20.06
CA VAL A 232 -23.55 -21.62 20.47
C VAL A 232 -22.88 -22.87 21.03
N GLY A 233 -22.74 -22.89 22.36
CA GLY A 233 -22.19 -24.01 23.08
C GLY A 233 -22.89 -25.29 22.61
N ARG A 234 -22.08 -26.26 22.18
CA ARG A 234 -22.53 -27.65 22.08
C ARG A 234 -23.00 -28.06 23.47
N ALA A 235 -24.31 -28.12 23.67
CA ALA A 235 -24.87 -28.89 24.76
C ALA A 235 -24.63 -30.39 24.46
N PRO A 236 -24.30 -31.19 25.49
CA PRO A 236 -24.03 -32.63 25.36
C PRO A 236 -25.25 -33.45 24.93
#